data_AF-A0A972D936-F1
#
_entry.id   AF-A0A972D936-F1
#
_cell.length_a   1.000
_cell.length_b   1.000
_cell.length_c   1.000
_cell.angle_alpha   90.00
_cell.angle_beta   90.00
_cell.angle_gamma   90.00
#
_symmetry.space_group_name_H-M   'P 1'
#
loop_
_entity.id
_entity.type
_entity.pdbx_description
1 polymer ?
#
loop_
_entity_poly.entity_id
_entity_poly.type
_entity_poly.pdbx_seq_one_letter_code
_entity_poly.pdbx_strand_id
1 'polypeptide(L)'
;MAAEHKDLLVWLTQIERFLQRENFLDAMARARRLIHEAERRLQASPDDLQLAQLAALGRARLDAASRAFEQKNRAVAEKRLSGLRSSEG
;
A
#
# COMPACT_ATOMS: atom_id res chain seq x y z
N MET A 1 -6.03 25.91 -4.36
CA MET A 1 -7.14 25.18 -5.01
C MET A 1 -6.71 24.32 -6.20
N ALA A 2 -6.31 24.85 -7.38
CA ALA A 2 -5.94 23.97 -8.52
C ALA A 2 -4.57 23.25 -8.38
N ALA A 3 -3.63 23.81 -7.61
CA ALA A 3 -2.31 23.21 -7.37
C ALA A 3 -2.38 22.00 -6.42
N GLU A 4 -3.14 22.10 -5.33
CA GLU A 4 -3.37 21.00 -4.37
C GLU A 4 -4.03 19.78 -5.04
N HIS A 5 -4.90 20.03 -6.03
CA HIS A 5 -5.57 19.00 -6.82
C HIS A 5 -4.62 18.14 -7.64
N LYS A 6 -3.58 18.76 -8.23
CA LYS A 6 -2.53 18.04 -8.98
C LYS A 6 -1.68 17.20 -8.05
N ASP A 7 -1.42 17.69 -6.84
CA ASP A 7 -0.58 16.99 -5.86
C ASP A 7 -1.25 15.68 -5.38
N LEU A 8 -2.57 15.68 -5.16
CA LEU A 8 -3.31 14.49 -4.69
C LEU A 8 -3.31 13.34 -5.72
N LEU A 9 -3.52 13.65 -7.01
CA LEU A 9 -3.43 12.64 -8.09
C LEU A 9 -2.00 12.11 -8.26
N VAL A 10 -0.99 12.97 -8.06
CA VAL A 10 0.41 12.56 -8.05
C VAL A 10 0.67 11.60 -6.89
N TRP A 11 0.08 11.82 -5.71
CA TRP A 11 0.28 10.96 -4.54
C TRP A 11 -0.33 9.57 -4.73
N LEU A 12 -1.54 9.47 -5.29
CA LEU A 12 -2.13 8.16 -5.65
C LEU A 12 -1.26 7.41 -6.65
N THR A 13 -0.80 8.10 -7.69
CA THR A 13 0.08 7.51 -8.71
C THR A 13 1.40 7.02 -8.10
N GLN A 14 1.95 7.77 -7.14
CA GLN A 14 3.17 7.38 -6.43
C GLN A 14 2.94 6.16 -5.54
N ILE A 15 1.82 6.09 -4.81
CA ILE A 15 1.45 4.92 -4.01
C ILE A 15 1.37 3.67 -4.90
N GLU A 16 0.67 3.75 -6.04
CA GLU A 16 0.56 2.62 -6.97
C GLU A 16 1.93 2.20 -7.53
N ARG A 17 2.78 3.17 -7.90
CA ARG A 17 4.15 2.90 -8.37
C ARG A 17 5.02 2.27 -7.29
N PHE A 18 4.89 2.67 -6.03
CA PHE A 18 5.60 2.03 -4.93
C PHE A 18 5.15 0.59 -4.76
N LEU A 19 3.84 0.34 -4.75
CA LEU A 19 3.29 -1.01 -4.59
C LEU A 19 3.65 -1.97 -5.74
N GLN A 20 4.07 -1.46 -6.90
CA GLN A 20 4.60 -2.27 -8.00
C GLN A 20 6.10 -2.58 -7.91
N ARG A 21 6.85 -1.96 -6.99
CA ARG A 21 8.30 -2.20 -6.83
C ARG A 21 8.59 -3.50 -6.07
N GLU A 22 9.72 -4.12 -6.40
CA GLU A 22 10.15 -5.40 -5.82
C GLU A 22 10.42 -5.34 -4.30
N ASN A 23 10.80 -4.17 -3.78
CA ASN A 23 11.02 -3.99 -2.34
C ASN A 23 9.71 -3.63 -1.62
N PHE A 24 8.98 -4.68 -1.23
CA PHE A 24 7.71 -4.58 -0.53
C PHE A 24 7.78 -3.73 0.76
N LEU A 25 8.84 -3.87 1.56
CA LEU A 25 8.96 -3.14 2.83
C LEU A 25 9.13 -1.63 2.62
N ASP A 26 10.00 -1.22 1.69
CA ASP A 26 10.19 0.20 1.33
C ASP A 26 8.92 0.78 0.69
N ALA A 27 8.29 0.02 -0.20
CA ALA A 27 7.03 0.40 -0.84
C ALA A 27 5.93 0.70 0.19
N MET A 28 5.75 -0.22 1.16
CA MET A 28 4.76 -0.09 2.21
C MET A 28 5.08 1.06 3.17
N ALA A 29 6.35 1.29 3.50
CA ALA A 29 6.76 2.41 4.35
C ALA A 29 6.46 3.77 3.69
N ARG A 30 6.75 3.91 2.39
CA ARG A 30 6.47 5.13 1.63
C ARG A 30 4.98 5.38 1.46
N ALA A 31 4.21 4.34 1.13
CA ALA A 31 2.75 4.44 1.01
C ALA A 31 2.11 4.85 2.35
N ARG A 32 2.54 4.25 3.48
CA ARG A 32 2.08 4.65 4.82
C ARG A 32 2.37 6.11 5.14
N ARG A 33 3.55 6.62 4.79
CA ARG A 33 3.90 8.03 5.02
C ARG A 33 2.99 8.98 4.25
N LEU A 34 2.67 8.68 3.00
CA LEU A 34 1.78 9.51 2.18
C LEU A 34 0.33 9.50 2.70
N ILE A 35 -0.17 8.34 3.14
CA ILE A 35 -1.49 8.23 3.76
C ILE A 35 -1.54 9.02 5.07
N HIS A 36 -0.53 8.87 5.92
CA HIS A 36 -0.46 9.60 7.19
C HIS A 36 -0.41 11.12 6.98
N GLU A 37 0.31 11.59 5.96
CA GLU A 37 0.32 13.00 5.61
C GLU A 37 -1.04 13.49 5.12
N ALA A 38 -1.76 12.68 4.34
CA ALA A 38 -3.13 12.99 3.92
C ALA A 38 -4.09 13.07 5.13
N GLU A 39 -3.99 12.13 6.06
CA GLU A 39 -4.78 12.13 7.30
C GLU A 39 -4.48 13.36 8.18
N ARG A 40 -3.21 13.76 8.32
CA ARG A 40 -2.85 14.98 9.06
C ARG A 40 -3.43 16.23 8.43
N ARG A 41 -3.40 16.34 7.10
CA ARG A 41 -3.99 17.49 6.40
C ARG A 41 -5.51 17.50 6.52
N LEU A 42 -6.15 16.33 6.48
CA LEU A 42 -7.59 16.19 6.71
C LEU A 42 -7.99 16.63 8.12
N GLN A 43 -7.18 16.33 9.14
CA GLN A 43 -7.44 16.82 10.51
C GLN A 43 -7.42 18.36 10.59
N ALA A 44 -6.57 19.01 9.80
CA ALA A 44 -6.51 20.47 9.70
C ALA A 44 -7.61 21.05 8.79
N SER A 45 -8.25 20.23 7.96
CA SER A 45 -9.30 20.64 7.02
C SER A 45 -10.33 19.50 6.85
N PRO A 46 -11.23 19.30 7.83
CA PRO A 46 -12.08 18.11 7.90
C PRO A 46 -13.08 17.99 6.75
N ASP A 47 -13.47 19.13 6.17
CA ASP A 47 -14.43 19.20 5.07
C ASP A 47 -13.78 18.95 3.70
N ASP A 48 -12.46 18.71 3.65
CA ASP A 48 -11.76 18.36 2.42
C ASP A 48 -12.05 16.90 2.04
N LEU A 49 -13.13 16.73 1.27
CA LEU A 49 -13.57 15.46 0.71
C LEU A 49 -12.47 14.75 -0.10
N GLN A 50 -11.51 15.48 -0.65
CA GLN A 50 -10.46 14.91 -1.50
C GLN A 50 -9.37 14.26 -0.66
N LEU A 51 -8.95 14.94 0.41
CA LEU A 51 -8.04 14.35 1.41
C LEU A 51 -8.67 13.13 2.07
N ALA A 52 -9.98 13.17 2.36
CA ALA A 52 -10.71 12.03 2.88
C ALA A 52 -10.71 10.84 1.90
N GLN A 53 -11.00 11.09 0.62
CA GLN A 53 -10.94 10.06 -0.42
C GLN A 53 -9.53 9.50 -0.61
N LEU A 54 -8.49 10.35 -0.60
CA LEU A 54 -7.10 9.93 -0.71
C LEU A 54 -6.70 9.02 0.45
N ALA A 55 -6.99 9.42 1.69
CA ALA A 55 -6.67 8.63 2.87
C ALA A 55 -7.38 7.27 2.85
N ALA A 56 -8.68 7.25 2.56
CA ALA A 56 -9.47 6.02 2.49
C ALA A 56 -8.98 5.07 1.37
N LEU A 57 -8.77 5.60 0.16
CA LEU A 57 -8.32 4.79 -0.98
C LEU A 57 -6.89 4.30 -0.79
N GLY A 58 -5.99 5.18 -0.34
CA GLY A 58 -4.61 4.81 -0.05
C GLY A 58 -4.53 3.68 0.97
N ARG A 59 -5.33 3.74 2.03
CA ARG A 59 -5.39 2.70 3.06
C ARG A 59 -5.92 1.38 2.52
N ALA A 60 -7.02 1.41 1.75
CA ALA A 60 -7.56 0.20 1.12
C ALA A 60 -6.53 -0.48 0.19
N ARG A 61 -5.76 0.29 -0.58
CA ARG A 61 -4.70 -0.24 -1.45
C ARG A 61 -3.54 -0.83 -0.64
N LEU A 62 -3.18 -0.22 0.48
CA LEU A 62 -2.14 -0.70 1.38
C LEU A 62 -2.51 -2.04 2.03
N ASP A 63 -3.76 -2.17 2.47
CA ASP A 63 -4.29 -3.41 3.04
C ASP A 63 -4.33 -4.53 2.00
N ALA A 64 -4.76 -4.21 0.77
CA ALA A 64 -4.77 -5.17 -0.35
C ALA A 64 -3.35 -5.66 -0.67
N ALA A 65 -2.37 -4.76 -0.74
CA ALA A 65 -0.97 -5.13 -0.98
C ALA A 65 -0.40 -6.01 0.15
N SER A 66 -0.76 -5.71 1.41
CA SER A 66 -0.36 -6.52 2.57
C SER A 66 -0.88 -7.96 2.48
N ARG A 67 -2.17 -8.11 2.18
CA ARG A 67 -2.79 -9.43 2.01
C ARG A 67 -2.18 -10.20 0.84
N ALA A 68 -1.92 -9.53 -0.28
CA ALA A 68 -1.28 -10.16 -1.43
C ALA A 68 0.14 -10.66 -1.11
N PHE A 69 0.91 -9.88 -0.35
CA PHE A 69 2.24 -10.28 0.09
C PHE A 69 2.21 -11.47 1.07
N GLU A 70 1.29 -11.46 2.04
CA GLU A 70 1.09 -12.57 2.97
C GLU A 70 0.70 -13.87 2.24
N GLN A 71 -0.21 -13.80 1.27
CA GLN A 71 -0.60 -14.95 0.45
C GLN A 71 0.58 -15.49 -0.37
N LYS A 72 1.37 -14.61 -1.00
CA LYS A 72 2.57 -15.01 -1.76
C LYS A 72 3.58 -15.71 -0.85
N ASN A 73 3.83 -15.18 0.34
CA ASN A 73 4.75 -15.79 1.29
C ASN A 73 4.26 -17.15 1.79
N ARG A 74 2.96 -17.27 2.06
CA ARG A 74 2.34 -18.55 2.46
C ARG A 74 2.50 -19.60 1.35
N ALA A 75 2.20 -19.27 0.11
CA ALA A 75 2.36 -20.17 -1.03
C ALA A 75 3.82 -20.62 -1.22
N VAL A 76 4.80 -19.73 -1.01
CA VAL A 76 6.23 -20.08 -1.04
C VAL A 76 6.59 -21.03 0.10
N ALA A 77 6.09 -20.79 1.31
CA ALA A 77 6.33 -21.65 2.47
C ALA A 77 5.72 -23.05 2.27
N GLU A 78 4.47 -23.12 1.80
CA GLU A 78 3.78 -24.38 1.48
C GLU A 78 4.51 -25.18 0.41
N LYS A 79 4.98 -24.54 -0.66
CA LYS A 79 5.77 -25.19 -1.71
C LYS A 79 7.10 -25.74 -1.18
N ARG A 80 7.79 -24.99 -0.31
CA ARG A 80 9.01 -25.48 0.36
C ARG A 80 8.73 -26.70 1.24
N LEU A 81 7.65 -26.66 2.01
CA LEU A 81 7.25 -27.76 2.88
C LEU A 81 6.88 -29.02 2.09
N SER A 82 6.16 -28.86 0.98
CA SER A 82 5.81 -29.95 0.08
C SER A 82 7.05 -30.54 -0.60
N GLY A 83 8.00 -29.71 -1.04
CA GLY A 83 9.24 -30.18 -1.65
C GLY A 83 10.13 -30.96 -0.69
N LEU A 84 10.20 -30.54 0.59
CA LEU A 84 10.92 -31.27 1.63
C LEU A 84 10.27 -32.64 1.93
N ARG A 85 8.93 -32.70 1.97
CA ARG A 85 8.20 -33.97 2.21
C ARG A 85 8.37 -34.97 1.06
N SER A 86 8.51 -34.50 -0.17
CA SER A 86 8.75 -35.37 -1.33
C SER A 86 10.20 -35.88 -1.43
N SER A 87 11.14 -35.32 -0.68
CA SER A 87 12.53 -35.78 -0.62
C SER A 87 12.83 -36.77 0.51
N GLU A 88 11.87 -37.00 1.42
CA GLU A 88 11.99 -37.91 2.57
C GLU A 88 11.25 -39.25 2.40
N GLY A 89 10.60 -39.48 1.25
CA GLY A 89 9.92 -40.74 0.89
C GLY A 89 10.46 -41.32 -0.39
#